data_AF-A0A9Q6A8Y4-F1
#
_entry.id   AF-A0A9Q6A8Y4-F1
#
_cell.length_a   1.000
_cell.length_b   1.000
_cell.length_c   1.000
_cell.angle_alpha   90.00
_cell.angle_beta   90.00
_cell.angle_gamma   90.00
#
_symmetry.space_group_name_H-M   'P 1'
#
loop_
_entity.id
_entity.type
_entity.pdbx_description
1 polymer ?
#
loop_
_entity_poly.entity_id
_entity_poly.type
_entity_poly.pdbx_seq_one_letter_code
_entity_poly.pdbx_strand_id
1 'polypeptide(L)'
;MLADQEKIDLVNALDFVVIEPHTQSIYVNNDEKTKEVLAKVLHTISVDEYIESFKKGNLIDIFPAAMQEAGAEGFKDGQFVIMPKKYYVDQCYAMSKEIERLTQLVNLCNIKSNTYRDLIH
;
A
#
# COMPACT_ATOMS: atom_id res chain seq x y z
N MET A 1 2.91 19.85 17.85
CA MET A 1 2.16 18.99 16.92
C MET A 1 2.96 18.96 15.63
N LEU A 2 3.26 17.78 15.08
CA LEU A 2 4.02 17.66 13.83
C LEU A 2 3.22 18.22 12.66
N ALA A 3 3.91 18.76 11.65
CA ALA A 3 3.28 19.11 10.39
C ALA A 3 2.92 17.85 9.58
N ASP A 4 1.92 17.95 8.70
CA ASP A 4 1.38 16.78 7.98
C ASP A 4 2.43 16.09 7.09
N GLN A 5 3.34 16.87 6.47
CA GLN A 5 4.46 16.32 5.71
C GLN A 5 5.45 15.54 6.59
N GLU A 6 5.73 16.01 7.81
CA GLU A 6 6.66 15.33 8.73
C GLU A 6 6.07 13.98 9.18
N LYS A 7 4.74 13.89 9.34
CA LYS A 7 4.05 12.63 9.65
C LYS A 7 4.11 11.65 8.47
N ILE A 8 3.89 12.14 7.25
CA ILE A 8 4.02 11.34 6.03
C ILE A 8 5.44 10.80 5.89
N ASP A 9 6.46 11.62 6.15
CA ASP A 9 7.86 11.21 6.08
C ASP A 9 8.21 10.15 7.13
N LEU A 10 7.65 10.25 8.34
CA LEU A 10 7.81 9.23 9.39
C LEU A 10 7.23 7.87 8.97
N VAL A 11 6.04 7.86 8.37
CA VAL A 11 5.42 6.63 7.86
C VAL A 11 6.21 6.07 6.66
N ASN A 12 6.68 6.94 5.77
CA ASN A 12 7.49 6.55 4.61
C ASN A 12 8.87 5.98 4.98
N ALA A 13 9.39 6.29 6.17
CA ALA A 13 10.67 5.78 6.68
C ALA A 13 10.58 4.36 7.28
N LEU A 14 9.38 3.79 7.36
CA LEU A 14 9.18 2.40 7.79
C LEU A 14 9.56 1.43 6.67
N ASP A 15 10.14 0.30 7.06
CA ASP A 15 10.56 -0.74 6.14
C ASP A 15 9.34 -1.60 5.75
N PHE A 16 8.78 -1.34 4.56
CA PHE A 16 7.63 -2.08 4.06
C PHE A 16 7.98 -3.55 3.77
N VAL A 17 7.17 -4.45 4.30
CA VAL A 17 7.36 -5.90 4.16
C VAL A 17 6.46 -6.46 3.07
N VAL A 18 5.17 -6.12 3.09
CA VAL A 18 4.17 -6.60 2.13
C VAL A 18 3.17 -5.50 1.78
N ILE A 19 2.73 -5.45 0.52
CA ILE A 19 1.60 -4.64 0.09
C ILE A 19 0.53 -5.60 -0.46
N GLU A 20 -0.70 -5.51 0.04
CA GLU A 20 -1.83 -6.33 -0.40
C GLU A 20 -2.81 -5.49 -1.23
N PRO A 21 -2.79 -5.62 -2.57
CA PRO A 21 -3.56 -4.78 -3.49
C PRO A 21 -5.08 -4.82 -3.26
N HIS A 22 -5.58 -6.02 -2.99
CA HIS A 22 -7.00 -6.34 -2.92
C HIS A 22 -7.67 -5.81 -1.65
N THR A 23 -6.91 -5.69 -0.55
CA THR A 23 -7.37 -5.11 0.72
C THR A 23 -6.89 -3.68 0.93
N GLN A 24 -6.03 -3.15 0.04
CA GLN A 24 -5.35 -1.87 0.19
C GLN A 24 -4.47 -1.79 1.44
N SER A 25 -3.98 -2.93 1.93
CA SER A 25 -3.15 -3.00 3.14
C SER A 25 -1.67 -2.83 2.83
N ILE A 26 -0.96 -2.14 3.73
CA ILE A 26 0.51 -1.97 3.66
C ILE A 26 1.09 -2.44 4.99
N TYR A 27 1.82 -3.54 4.95
CA TYR A 27 2.34 -4.20 6.14
C TYR A 27 3.81 -3.83 6.41
N VAL A 28 4.09 -3.47 7.65
CA VAL A 28 5.43 -3.30 8.22
C VAL A 28 5.61 -4.23 9.42
N ASN A 29 6.83 -4.38 9.92
CA ASN A 29 7.09 -5.16 11.13
C ASN A 29 6.44 -4.52 12.37
N ASN A 30 5.88 -5.36 13.25
CA ASN A 30 5.45 -4.96 14.59
C ASN A 30 6.66 -4.90 15.54
N ASP A 31 7.50 -3.89 15.34
CA ASP A 31 8.68 -3.62 16.17
C ASP A 31 8.55 -2.26 16.88
N GLU A 32 9.53 -1.95 17.73
CA GLU A 32 9.55 -0.69 18.49
C GLU A 32 9.61 0.54 17.58
N LYS A 33 10.32 0.46 16.43
CA LYS A 33 10.38 1.57 15.45
C LYS A 33 8.99 1.89 14.91
N THR A 34 8.23 0.87 14.52
CA THR A 34 6.84 1.04 14.06
C THR A 34 5.95 1.61 15.16
N LYS A 35 6.04 1.09 16.40
CA LYS A 35 5.26 1.60 17.53
C LYS A 35 5.55 3.07 17.84
N GLU A 36 6.82 3.47 17.80
CA GLU A 36 7.23 4.86 17.99
C GLU A 36 6.68 5.79 16.90
N VAL A 37 6.67 5.33 15.64
CA VAL A 37 6.05 6.08 14.54
C VAL A 37 4.55 6.20 14.76
N LEU A 38 3.86 5.09 15.05
CA LEU A 38 2.43 5.09 15.33
C LEU A 38 2.07 6.00 16.51
N ALA A 39 2.87 6.02 17.59
CA ALA A 39 2.65 6.89 18.73
C ALA A 39 2.71 8.40 18.39
N LYS A 40 3.49 8.76 17.36
CA LYS A 40 3.63 10.15 16.90
C LYS A 40 2.56 10.55 15.89
N VAL A 41 2.02 9.58 15.17
CA VAL A 41 1.13 9.75 14.02
C VAL A 41 -0.34 9.56 14.43
N LEU A 42 -0.65 8.66 15.36
CA LEU A 42 -2.02 8.40 15.81
C LEU A 42 -2.48 9.45 16.83
N HIS A 43 -3.68 9.99 16.62
CA HIS A 43 -4.27 11.00 17.50
C HIS A 43 -5.66 10.62 18.05
N THR A 44 -6.31 9.62 17.44
CA THR A 44 -7.69 9.22 17.76
C THR A 44 -7.80 7.86 18.44
N ILE A 45 -6.78 7.03 18.28
CA ILE A 45 -6.72 5.64 18.75
C ILE A 45 -5.37 5.41 19.41
N SER A 46 -5.33 4.61 20.48
CA SER A 46 -4.06 4.25 21.12
C SER A 46 -3.24 3.31 20.22
N VAL A 47 -1.93 3.29 20.39
CA VAL A 47 -1.05 2.38 19.62
C VAL A 47 -1.45 0.91 19.82
N ASP A 48 -1.74 0.51 21.06
CA ASP A 48 -2.13 -0.87 21.37
C ASP A 48 -3.46 -1.25 20.70
N GLU A 49 -4.46 -0.37 20.75
CA GLU A 49 -5.76 -0.60 20.10
C GLU A 49 -5.65 -0.62 18.57
N TYR A 50 -4.78 0.23 18.01
CA TYR A 50 -4.48 0.21 16.58
C TYR A 50 -3.84 -1.12 16.17
N ILE A 51 -2.82 -1.58 16.91
CA ILE A 51 -2.13 -2.83 16.64
C ILE A 51 -3.11 -4.01 16.71
N GLU A 52 -3.95 -4.09 17.74
CA GLU A 52 -4.93 -5.17 17.85
C GLU A 52 -5.91 -5.18 16.67
N SER A 53 -6.29 -4.01 16.16
CA SER A 53 -7.24 -3.85 15.06
C SER A 53 -6.65 -4.15 13.68
N PHE A 54 -5.34 -3.91 13.50
CA PHE A 54 -4.69 -3.90 12.18
C PHE A 54 -3.50 -4.86 12.06
N LYS A 55 -3.27 -5.73 13.05
CA LYS A 55 -2.21 -6.75 12.98
C LYS A 55 -2.56 -7.91 12.04
N LYS A 56 -1.53 -8.44 11.40
CA LYS A 56 -1.54 -9.71 10.66
C LYS A 56 -0.31 -10.52 11.05
N GLY A 57 -0.45 -11.38 12.06
CA GLY A 57 0.70 -12.05 12.68
C GLY A 57 1.64 -11.04 13.33
N ASN A 58 2.91 -11.04 12.91
CA ASN A 58 3.93 -10.10 13.39
C ASN A 58 4.00 -8.79 12.57
N LEU A 59 3.04 -8.57 11.67
CA LEU A 59 2.97 -7.37 10.84
C LEU A 59 1.82 -6.48 11.29
N ILE A 60 1.93 -5.18 10.99
CA ILE A 60 0.87 -4.19 11.21
C ILE A 60 0.55 -3.52 9.88
N ASP A 61 -0.74 -3.42 9.56
CA ASP A 61 -1.21 -2.59 8.46
C ASP A 61 -1.14 -1.10 8.86
N ILE A 62 -0.26 -0.35 8.19
CA ILE A 62 -0.07 1.09 8.42
C ILE A 62 -0.92 1.96 7.51
N PHE A 63 -1.66 1.36 6.56
CA PHE A 63 -2.49 2.12 5.63
C PHE A 63 -3.57 2.96 6.33
N PRO A 64 -4.30 2.46 7.35
CA PRO A 64 -5.25 3.26 8.09
C PRO A 64 -4.61 4.48 8.80
N ALA A 65 -3.45 4.32 9.44
CA ALA A 65 -2.71 5.42 10.05
C ALA A 65 -2.26 6.46 9.01
N ALA A 66 -1.74 6.01 7.87
CA ALA A 66 -1.36 6.88 6.77
C ALA A 66 -2.56 7.66 6.18
N MET A 67 -3.73 7.04 6.14
CA MET A 67 -4.97 7.65 5.66
C MET A 67 -5.57 8.67 6.64
N GLN A 68 -5.51 8.39 7.95
CA GLN A 68 -5.99 9.31 8.98
C GLN A 68 -5.24 10.65 8.92
N GLU A 69 -3.93 10.60 8.75
CA GLU A 69 -3.10 11.81 8.76
C GLU A 69 -3.02 12.50 7.41
N ALA A 70 -3.08 11.75 6.30
CA ALA A 70 -2.93 12.36 4.98
C ALA A 70 -4.24 12.95 4.42
N GLY A 71 -5.42 12.61 4.96
CA GLY A 71 -6.70 13.13 4.45
C GLY A 71 -6.80 13.09 2.92
N ALA A 72 -7.33 14.16 2.31
CA ALA A 72 -7.31 14.36 0.85
C ALA A 72 -5.93 14.77 0.28
N GLU A 73 -4.94 15.09 1.13
CA GLU A 73 -3.59 15.54 0.75
C GLU A 73 -2.59 14.40 0.51
N GLY A 74 -2.94 13.16 0.89
CA GLY A 74 -2.23 11.96 0.44
C GLY A 74 -2.28 11.77 -1.08
N PHE A 75 -3.09 12.58 -1.77
CA PHE A 75 -3.19 12.71 -3.20
C PHE A 75 -3.10 14.20 -3.60
N LYS A 76 -1.94 14.63 -4.11
CA LYS A 76 -1.68 16.03 -4.48
C LYS A 76 -1.27 16.08 -5.95
N ASP A 77 -1.80 17.05 -6.69
CA ASP A 77 -1.49 17.29 -8.11
C ASP A 77 -1.65 16.04 -9.01
N GLY A 78 -2.61 15.18 -8.70
CA GLY A 78 -2.87 13.94 -9.45
C GLY A 78 -1.95 12.76 -9.09
N GLN A 79 -1.15 12.87 -8.01
CA GLN A 79 -0.22 11.83 -7.58
C GLN A 79 -0.34 11.53 -6.08
N PHE A 80 -0.06 10.30 -5.70
CA PHE A 80 0.03 9.92 -4.29
C PHE A 80 1.35 10.38 -3.69
N VAL A 81 1.29 11.09 -2.56
CA VAL A 81 2.47 11.65 -1.86
C VAL A 81 3.05 10.64 -0.85
N ILE A 82 2.26 9.66 -0.44
CA ILE A 82 2.71 8.53 0.37
C ILE A 82 3.53 7.59 -0.53
N MET A 83 4.83 7.49 -0.28
CA MET A 83 5.80 6.78 -1.12
C MET A 83 5.40 5.33 -1.44
N PRO A 84 4.86 4.52 -0.52
CA PRO A 84 4.40 3.17 -0.86
C PRO A 84 3.15 3.16 -1.75
N LYS A 85 2.31 4.21 -1.76
CA LYS A 85 1.20 4.35 -2.73
C LYS A 85 1.70 4.73 -4.12
N LYS A 86 2.68 5.64 -4.22
CA LYS A 86 3.31 5.95 -5.51
C LYS A 86 3.99 4.72 -6.08
N TYR A 87 4.81 4.03 -5.28
CA TYR A 87 5.43 2.77 -5.66
C TYR A 87 4.37 1.74 -6.09
N TYR A 88 3.30 1.55 -5.32
CA TYR A 88 2.21 0.62 -5.66
C TYR A 88 1.50 0.99 -6.97
N VAL A 89 1.16 2.25 -7.19
CA VAL A 89 0.53 2.70 -8.44
C VAL A 89 1.48 2.49 -9.61
N ASP A 90 2.77 2.78 -9.44
CA ASP A 90 3.79 2.53 -10.46
C ASP A 90 3.91 1.01 -10.76
N GLN A 91 3.86 0.15 -9.74
CA GLN A 91 3.86 -1.32 -9.92
C GLN A 91 2.58 -1.82 -10.60
N CYS A 92 1.40 -1.33 -10.21
CA CYS A 92 0.13 -1.67 -10.84
C CYS A 92 0.08 -1.22 -12.30
N TYR A 93 0.64 -0.05 -12.60
CA TYR A 93 0.76 0.46 -13.96
C TYR A 93 1.72 -0.39 -14.79
N ALA A 94 2.89 -0.73 -14.24
CA ALA A 94 3.86 -1.63 -14.88
C ALA A 94 3.25 -3.01 -15.18
N MET A 95 2.53 -3.59 -14.21
CA MET A 95 1.86 -4.87 -14.36
C MET A 95 0.74 -4.82 -15.41
N SER A 96 -0.06 -3.74 -15.43
CA SER A 96 -1.10 -3.53 -16.44
C SER A 96 -0.49 -3.46 -17.85
N LYS A 97 0.63 -2.75 -18.00
CA LYS A 97 1.38 -2.69 -19.28
C LYS A 97 1.96 -4.04 -19.70
N GLU A 98 2.42 -4.84 -18.74
CA GLU A 98 2.91 -6.17 -19.03
C GLU A 98 1.78 -7.12 -19.44
N ILE A 99 0.61 -7.05 -18.80
CA ILE A 99 -0.58 -7.80 -19.21
C ILE A 99 -1.02 -7.41 -20.63
N GLU A 100 -1.07 -6.11 -20.95
CA GLU A 100 -1.36 -5.62 -22.31
C GLU A 100 -0.37 -6.22 -23.33
N ARG A 101 0.93 -6.15 -23.04
CA ARG A 101 2.00 -6.68 -23.89
C ARG A 101 1.88 -8.19 -24.10
N LEU A 102 1.65 -8.95 -23.03
CA LEU A 102 1.48 -10.41 -23.08
C LEU A 102 0.22 -10.80 -23.85
N THR A 103 -0.88 -10.06 -23.67
CA THR A 103 -2.13 -10.27 -24.41
C THR A 103 -1.92 -10.07 -25.91
N GLN A 104 -1.20 -9.01 -26.30
CA GLN A 104 -0.84 -8.76 -27.70
C GLN A 104 0.03 -9.88 -28.28
N LEU A 105 1.02 -10.38 -27.51
CA LEU A 105 1.87 -11.49 -27.94
C LEU A 105 1.10 -12.79 -28.13
N VAL A 106 0.19 -13.14 -27.23
CA VAL A 106 -0.68 -14.32 -27.39
C VAL A 106 -1.49 -14.24 -28.68
N ASN A 107 -2.06 -13.07 -28.98
CA ASN A 107 -2.81 -12.84 -30.21
C ASN A 107 -1.93 -12.94 -31.46
N LEU A 108 -0.74 -12.33 -31.45
CA LEU A 108 0.20 -12.35 -32.59
C LEU A 108 0.75 -13.75 -32.87
N CYS A 109 1.10 -14.50 -31.83
CA CYS A 109 1.67 -15.83 -31.95
C CYS A 109 0.60 -16.94 -32.13
N ASN A 110 -0.68 -16.56 -32.20
CA ASN A 110 -1.82 -17.46 -32.34
C ASN A 110 -1.79 -18.62 -31.32
N ILE A 111 -1.28 -18.33 -30.12
CA ILE A 111 -1.13 -19.30 -29.04
C ILE A 111 -2.54 -19.65 -28.57
N LYS A 112 -2.95 -20.91 -28.78
CA LYS A 112 -4.25 -21.39 -28.29
C LYS A 112 -4.28 -21.21 -26.77
N SER A 113 -5.24 -20.42 -26.29
CA SER A 113 -5.53 -20.28 -24.86
C SER A 113 -5.79 -21.67 -24.29
N ASN A 114 -4.92 -22.14 -23.38
CA ASN A 114 -5.04 -23.46 -22.77
C ASN A 114 -5.56 -23.41 -21.33
N THR A 115 -5.78 -22.25 -20.70
CA THR A 115 -6.59 -22.12 -19.46
C THR A 115 -6.81 -20.66 -19.02
N TYR A 116 -7.84 -20.46 -18.19
CA TYR A 116 -8.23 -19.29 -17.37
C TYR A 116 -9.08 -18.17 -17.97
N ARG A 117 -9.58 -18.28 -19.20
CA ARG A 117 -10.60 -17.32 -19.69
C ARG A 117 -11.91 -17.37 -18.91
N ASP A 118 -12.20 -18.48 -18.22
CA ASP A 118 -13.46 -18.71 -17.51
C ASP A 118 -13.41 -18.40 -16.01
N LEU A 119 -12.27 -17.95 -15.46
CA LEU A 119 -12.16 -17.54 -14.04
C LEU A 119 -12.39 -16.05 -13.82
N ILE A 120 -12.68 -15.29 -14.88
CA ILE A 120 -13.05 -13.87 -14.80
C ILE A 120 -14.54 -13.78 -15.16
N HIS A 121 -15.40 -14.21 -14.24
CA HIS A 121 -16.83 -13.93 -14.23
C HIS A 121 -17.25 -13.46 -12.83
#